data_AF-A0A949YFK8-F1
#
_entry.id   AF-A0A949YFK8-F1
#
_cell.length_a   1.000
_cell.length_b   1.000
_cell.length_c   1.000
_cell.angle_alpha   90.00
_cell.angle_beta   90.00
_cell.angle_gamma   90.00
#
_symmetry.space_group_name_H-M   'P 1'
#
loop_
_entity.id
_entity.type
_entity.pdbx_description
1 polymer ?
#
loop_
_entity_poly.entity_id
_entity_poly.type
_entity_poly.pdbx_seq_one_letter_code
_entity_poly.pdbx_strand_id
1 'polypeptide(L)'
;LHEKAQWYNEITSNCTTNIRVHLKHIGSARPWDWQLLVNGTIAERAYDLKAIDTSLPFPELRRISHINDRARAADRDPDFSSRIREGLPGILVSQ
;
A
#
# COMPACT_ATOMS: atom_id res chain seq x y z
N LEU A 1 20.01 -26.07 2.85
CA LEU A 1 20.28 -24.65 3.16
C LEU A 1 21.51 -24.25 2.36
N HIS A 2 21.47 -23.18 1.56
CA HIS A 2 22.55 -22.87 0.60
C HIS A 2 23.90 -22.59 1.28
N GLU A 3 24.98 -23.12 0.71
CA GLU A 3 26.37 -23.00 1.23
C GLU A 3 26.94 -21.56 1.20
N LYS A 4 26.25 -20.61 0.57
CA LYS A 4 26.61 -19.19 0.59
C LYS A 4 25.42 -18.33 0.99
N ALA A 5 25.61 -17.50 2.02
CA ALA A 5 24.67 -16.45 2.37
C ALA A 5 24.54 -15.47 1.20
N GLN A 6 23.31 -15.17 0.80
CA GLN A 6 23.04 -14.09 -0.14
C GLN A 6 23.11 -12.76 0.60
N TRP A 7 23.84 -11.80 0.06
CA TRP A 7 23.87 -10.44 0.60
C TRP A 7 22.52 -9.77 0.38
N TYR A 8 21.81 -9.47 1.47
CA TYR A 8 20.57 -8.71 1.42
C TYR A 8 20.90 -7.23 1.40
N ASN A 9 20.71 -6.58 0.26
CA ASN A 9 20.89 -5.15 0.12
C ASN A 9 19.54 -4.46 0.32
N GLU A 10 19.35 -3.74 1.42
CA GLU A 10 18.08 -3.07 1.75
C GLU A 10 17.66 -2.01 0.73
N ILE A 11 18.59 -1.50 -0.08
CA ILE A 11 18.29 -0.54 -1.14
C ILE A 11 17.68 -1.25 -2.36
N THR A 12 18.19 -2.43 -2.74
CA THR A 12 17.78 -3.14 -3.97
C THR A 12 16.86 -4.35 -3.74
N SER A 13 16.76 -4.82 -2.49
CA SER A 13 15.84 -5.85 -2.01
C SER A 13 15.08 -5.31 -0.82
N ASN A 14 14.03 -4.57 -1.11
CA ASN A 14 13.00 -4.20 -0.15
C ASN A 14 11.62 -4.45 -0.78
N CYS A 15 10.57 -4.26 0.01
CA CYS A 15 9.19 -4.43 -0.44
C CYS A 15 8.91 -3.64 -1.73
N THR A 16 9.40 -2.41 -1.86
CA THR A 16 9.09 -1.54 -2.98
C THR A 16 9.91 -1.84 -4.24
N THR A 17 11.21 -2.14 -4.10
CA THR A 17 12.05 -2.55 -5.23
C THR A 17 11.65 -3.91 -5.78
N ASN A 18 11.24 -4.85 -4.92
CA ASN A 18 10.69 -6.13 -5.36
C ASN A 18 9.35 -5.96 -6.08
N ILE A 19 8.41 -5.15 -5.56
CA ILE A 19 7.16 -4.84 -6.27
C ILE A 19 7.45 -4.24 -7.66
N ARG A 20 8.43 -3.33 -7.78
CA ARG A 20 8.82 -2.78 -9.09
C ARG A 20 9.39 -3.83 -10.03
N VAL A 21 10.23 -4.75 -9.56
CA VAL A 21 10.73 -5.87 -10.35
C VAL A 21 9.55 -6.69 -10.89
N HIS A 22 8.55 -6.97 -10.07
CA HIS A 22 7.34 -7.67 -10.50
C HIS A 22 6.52 -6.85 -11.52
N LEU A 23 6.30 -5.55 -11.28
CA LEU A 23 5.60 -4.65 -12.21
C LEU A 23 6.32 -4.54 -13.57
N LYS A 24 7.65 -4.56 -13.58
CA LYS A 24 8.47 -4.54 -14.80
C LYS A 24 8.30 -5.84 -15.58
N HIS A 25 8.29 -6.99 -14.91
CA HIS A 25 8.07 -8.29 -15.56
C HIS A 25 6.69 -8.42 -16.21
N ILE A 26 5.66 -7.75 -15.66
CA ILE A 26 4.30 -7.77 -16.24
C ILE A 26 4.02 -6.59 -17.18
N GLY A 27 5.04 -5.83 -17.59
CA GLY A 27 4.91 -4.72 -18.55
C GLY A 27 4.14 -3.49 -18.04
N SER A 28 3.80 -3.43 -16.75
CA SER A 28 3.03 -2.33 -16.15
C SER A 28 3.90 -1.31 -15.40
N ALA A 29 5.22 -1.43 -15.50
CA ALA A 29 6.14 -0.50 -14.85
C ALA A 29 6.11 0.89 -15.53
N ARG A 30 5.67 1.90 -14.77
CA ARG A 30 5.83 3.32 -15.15
C ARG A 30 7.32 3.75 -15.10
N PRO A 31 7.69 4.87 -15.78
CA PRO A 31 9.04 5.44 -15.74
C PRO A 31 9.55 5.60 -14.30
N TRP A 32 10.88 5.60 -14.13
CA TRP A 32 11.54 5.73 -12.83
C TRP A 32 11.01 6.94 -12.05
N ASP A 33 10.36 6.67 -10.91
CA ASP A 33 9.86 7.67 -10.00
C ASP A 33 10.55 7.49 -8.65
N TRP A 34 11.31 8.49 -8.22
CA TRP A 34 12.02 8.48 -6.94
C TRP A 34 11.06 8.29 -5.76
N GLN A 35 9.76 8.54 -5.94
CA GLN A 35 8.73 8.28 -4.93
C GLN A 35 8.51 6.80 -4.62
N LEU A 36 8.97 5.86 -5.47
CA LEU A 36 9.06 4.45 -5.07
C LEU A 36 10.08 4.22 -3.96
N LEU A 37 11.08 5.11 -3.79
CA LEU A 37 12.05 4.99 -2.70
C LEU A 37 11.58 5.69 -1.42
N VAL A 38 10.57 6.58 -1.52
CA VAL A 38 10.04 7.36 -0.40
C VAL A 38 8.66 6.83 -0.04
N ASN A 39 8.63 5.80 0.82
CA ASN A 39 7.40 5.13 1.27
C ASN A 39 6.33 6.09 1.83
N GLY A 40 6.73 7.28 2.30
CA GLY A 40 5.81 8.28 2.86
C GLY A 40 4.88 8.96 1.84
N THR A 41 5.20 8.98 0.54
CA THR A 41 4.46 9.78 -0.46
C THR A 41 3.64 8.95 -1.44
N ILE A 42 3.69 7.61 -1.36
CA ILE A 42 2.96 6.71 -2.28
C ILE A 42 1.45 6.98 -2.26
N ALA A 43 0.87 7.22 -1.09
CA ALA A 43 -0.56 7.49 -0.95
C ALA A 43 -0.97 8.81 -1.61
N GLU A 44 -0.18 9.87 -1.43
CA GLU A 44 -0.40 11.18 -2.04
C GLU A 44 -0.29 11.09 -3.56
N ARG A 45 0.71 10.36 -4.07
CA ARG A 45 0.85 10.15 -5.51
C ARG A 45 -0.28 9.32 -6.11
N ALA A 46 -0.77 8.31 -5.40
CA ALA A 46 -1.93 7.54 -5.83
C ALA A 46 -3.18 8.42 -5.93
N TYR A 47 -3.35 9.37 -5.01
CA TYR A 47 -4.41 10.37 -5.04
C TYR A 47 -4.30 11.29 -6.27
N ASP A 48 -3.11 11.85 -6.52
CA ASP A 48 -2.84 12.71 -7.69
C ASP A 48 -3.09 11.99 -9.03
N LEU A 49 -2.76 10.70 -9.09
CA LEU A 49 -3.01 9.84 -10.24
C LEU A 49 -4.47 9.36 -10.35
N LYS A 50 -5.35 9.75 -9.41
CA LYS A 50 -6.74 9.29 -9.30
C LYS A 50 -6.88 7.77 -9.23
N ALA A 51 -5.88 7.11 -8.65
CA ALA A 51 -5.86 5.66 -8.46
C ALA A 51 -6.58 5.22 -7.18
N ILE A 52 -6.93 6.17 -6.31
CA ILE A 52 -7.75 5.98 -5.10
C ILE A 52 -8.89 7.01 -5.10
N ASP A 53 -9.79 6.92 -4.12
CA ASP A 53 -10.92 7.85 -3.97
C ASP A 53 -10.45 9.32 -3.93
N THR A 54 -11.05 10.18 -4.75
CA THR A 54 -10.76 11.62 -4.80
C THR A 54 -12.00 12.48 -4.52
N SER A 55 -13.03 11.90 -3.90
CA SER A 55 -14.25 12.62 -3.49
C SER A 55 -14.02 13.56 -2.31
N LEU A 56 -12.98 13.31 -1.51
CA LEU A 56 -12.59 14.10 -0.36
C LEU A 56 -11.15 14.61 -0.51
N PRO A 57 -10.82 15.80 0.03
CA PRO A 57 -9.44 16.29 0.07
C PRO A 57 -8.50 15.25 0.70
N PHE A 58 -7.30 15.09 0.13
CA PHE A 58 -6.34 14.06 0.55
C PHE A 58 -6.06 14.02 2.07
N PRO A 59 -5.87 15.14 2.79
CA PRO A 59 -5.67 15.09 4.25
C PRO A 59 -6.83 14.46 5.00
N GLU A 60 -8.07 14.73 4.56
CA GLU A 60 -9.27 14.19 5.17
C GLU A 60 -9.44 12.71 4.83
N LEU A 61 -9.22 12.34 3.57
CA LEU A 61 -9.19 10.95 3.13
C LEU A 61 -8.16 10.13 3.93
N ARG A 62 -6.95 10.67 4.13
CA ARG A 62 -5.89 10.05 4.91
C ARG A 62 -6.30 9.87 6.38
N ARG A 63 -6.99 10.87 6.95
CA ARG A 63 -7.47 10.82 8.35
C ARG A 63 -8.51 9.72 8.55
N ILE A 64 -9.52 9.65 7.69
CA ILE A 64 -10.59 8.62 7.80
C ILE A 64 -10.09 7.22 7.47
N SER A 65 -9.10 7.11 6.58
CA SER A 65 -8.44 5.86 6.20
C SER A 65 -7.40 5.38 7.21
N HIS A 66 -7.22 6.05 8.35
CA HIS A 66 -6.35 5.60 9.42
C HIS A 66 -7.00 4.45 10.21
N ILE A 67 -6.61 3.22 9.89
CA ILE A 67 -7.22 2.00 10.45
C ILE A 67 -6.53 1.43 11.68
N ASN A 68 -5.44 2.03 12.18
CA ASN A 68 -4.61 1.41 13.23
C ASN A 68 -5.40 1.02 14.48
N ASP A 69 -6.32 1.87 14.93
CA ASP A 69 -7.17 1.55 16.10
C ASP A 69 -8.14 0.40 15.80
N ARG A 70 -8.74 0.38 14.60
CA ARG A 70 -9.61 -0.72 14.15
C ARG A 70 -8.84 -2.04 14.04
N ALA A 71 -7.63 -1.99 13.49
CA ALA A 71 -6.75 -3.15 13.36
C ALA A 71 -6.34 -3.69 14.73
N ARG A 72 -5.97 -2.81 15.67
CA ARG A 72 -5.69 -3.21 17.06
C ARG A 72 -6.90 -3.82 17.75
N ALA A 73 -8.09 -3.27 17.52
CA ALA A 73 -9.32 -3.79 18.10
C ALA A 73 -9.73 -5.15 17.51
N ALA A 74 -9.47 -5.38 16.21
CA ALA A 74 -9.78 -6.63 15.54
C ALA A 74 -8.75 -7.74 15.83
N ASP A 75 -7.46 -7.43 16.02
CA ASP A 75 -6.37 -8.38 16.34
C ASP A 75 -6.47 -9.75 15.63
N ARG A 76 -6.92 -10.80 16.32
CA ARG A 76 -7.03 -12.18 15.81
C ARG A 76 -8.43 -12.57 15.35
N ASP A 77 -9.33 -11.60 15.19
CA ASP A 77 -10.68 -11.83 14.73
C ASP A 77 -10.66 -12.47 13.31
N PRO A 78 -11.38 -13.58 13.07
CA PRO A 78 -11.44 -14.21 11.76
C PRO A 78 -11.92 -13.28 10.65
N ASP A 79 -12.73 -12.27 10.99
CA ASP A 79 -13.26 -11.24 10.09
C ASP A 79 -12.41 -9.96 10.08
N PHE A 80 -11.15 -10.03 10.54
CA PHE A 80 -10.20 -8.89 10.60
C PHE A 80 -10.25 -8.02 9.34
N SER A 81 -10.20 -8.66 8.17
CA SER A 81 -10.21 -7.98 6.87
C SER A 81 -11.47 -7.13 6.65
N SER A 82 -12.65 -7.63 7.02
CA SER A 82 -13.89 -6.89 6.87
C SER A 82 -13.97 -5.76 7.90
N ARG A 83 -13.60 -6.04 9.15
CA ARG A 83 -13.66 -5.09 10.26
C ARG A 83 -12.78 -3.85 10.07
N ILE A 84 -11.57 -4.00 9.53
CA ILE A 84 -10.70 -2.83 9.30
C ILE A 84 -11.16 -1.94 8.14
N ARG A 85 -12.05 -2.46 7.28
CA ARG A 85 -12.53 -1.81 6.05
C ARG A 85 -13.91 -1.17 6.20
N GLU A 86 -14.60 -1.47 7.29
CA GLU A 86 -15.95 -0.97 7.55
C GLU A 86 -15.98 0.58 7.59
N GLY A 87 -16.88 1.17 6.79
CA GLY A 87 -17.08 2.61 6.70
C GLY A 87 -15.95 3.38 6.00
N LEU A 88 -15.01 2.70 5.33
CA LEU A 88 -13.99 3.38 4.52
C LEU A 88 -14.54 3.78 3.13
N PRO A 89 -14.16 4.95 2.62
CA PRO A 89 -14.53 5.40 1.28
C PRO A 89 -13.90 4.50 0.20
N GLY A 90 -14.57 4.37 -0.94
CA GLY A 90 -14.11 3.54 -2.07
C GLY A 90 -14.24 2.03 -1.88
N ILE A 91 -14.66 1.56 -0.71
CA ILE A 91 -15.02 0.14 -0.49
C ILE A 91 -16.50 0.02 -0.77
N LEU A 92 -16.84 -0.42 -1.99
CA LEU A 92 -18.19 -0.86 -2.30
C LEU A 92 -18.50 -2.05 -1.39
N VAL A 93 -19.25 -1.80 -0.33
CA VAL A 93 -20.01 -2.87 0.34
C VAL A 93 -21.10 -3.22 -0.65
N SER A 94 -20.88 -4.27 -1.44
CA SER A 94 -21.98 -4.91 -2.14
C SER A 94 -23.00 -5.31 -1.08
N GLN A 95 -24.17 -4.66 -1.12
CA GLN A 95 -25.39 -5.22 -0.54
C GLN A 95 -25.81 -6.43 -1.36
#